data_AF-A0A1G8ACD1-F1
#
_entry.id   AF-A0A1G8ACD1-F1
#
_cell.length_a   1.000
_cell.length_b   1.000
_cell.length_c   1.000
_cell.angle_alpha   90.00
_cell.angle_beta   90.00
_cell.angle_gamma   90.00
#
_symmetry.space_group_name_H-M   'P 1'
#
loop_
_entity.id
_entity.type
_entity.pdbx_description
1 polymer ?
#
loop_
_entity_poly.entity_id
_entity_poly.type
_entity_poly.pdbx_seq_one_letter_code
_entity_poly.pdbx_strand_id
1 'polypeptide(L)'
;MDAASDGSRSQDDPVLDRYLIQLWPAPPAPDAVLRRTSRTAAYWHDHARALPTQAELATRKAEQRAHVDAQAQAELAERERQRLAEQNLRWGGRIPAREVLEIAESLQLSQYDRALLDAVVAAGPQQQRAVARFAVRQAYTEAGLNGISWIDAALDALDHATPLPAPFDDPAAMWRALAEDPHVPSTTIRSPDGQADWSQQHMTLPALLHAAEPDPLRAAIATLVQAATGVGYDRRHSLLEAARRVLAR
;
A
#
# COMPACT_ATOMS: atom_id res chain seq x y z
N MET A 1 51.35 -0.87 -50.16
CA MET A 1 50.46 -1.74 -49.36
C MET A 1 49.36 -0.89 -48.71
N ASP A 2 48.79 0.10 -49.41
CA ASP A 2 47.84 1.07 -48.84
C ASP A 2 46.42 0.95 -49.42
N ALA A 3 46.10 -0.15 -50.10
CA ALA A 3 44.82 -0.34 -50.79
C ALA A 3 43.80 -1.22 -50.03
N ALA A 4 43.98 -1.42 -48.72
CA ALA A 4 43.11 -2.28 -47.91
C ALA A 4 42.65 -1.59 -46.61
N SER A 5 42.15 -0.35 -46.72
CA SER A 5 41.67 0.43 -45.57
C SER A 5 40.14 0.49 -45.44
N ASP A 6 39.39 -0.08 -46.38
CA ASP A 6 37.94 -0.19 -46.30
C ASP A 6 37.60 -1.61 -45.84
N GLY A 7 37.09 -1.75 -44.62
CA GLY A 7 36.76 -3.03 -43.99
C GLY A 7 35.56 -3.78 -44.60
N SER A 8 35.04 -3.35 -45.75
CA SER A 8 33.91 -3.97 -46.45
C SER A 8 34.30 -4.29 -47.89
N ARG A 9 34.47 -5.58 -48.20
CA ARG A 9 34.78 -6.07 -49.56
C ARG A 9 33.54 -5.95 -50.46
N SER A 10 33.61 -5.23 -51.57
CA SER A 10 32.58 -5.30 -52.62
C SER A 10 32.76 -6.57 -53.46
N GLN A 11 31.69 -7.03 -54.11
CA GLN A 11 31.68 -8.32 -54.83
C GLN A 11 32.69 -8.36 -56.00
N ASP A 12 33.03 -7.19 -56.56
CA ASP A 12 33.93 -7.02 -57.70
C ASP A 12 35.40 -6.70 -57.31
N ASP A 13 35.71 -6.61 -56.01
CA ASP A 13 37.08 -6.32 -55.58
C ASP A 13 38.02 -7.53 -55.81
N PRO A 14 39.20 -7.31 -56.42
CA PRO A 14 40.16 -8.38 -56.66
C PRO A 14 40.57 -9.03 -55.33
N VAL A 15 40.69 -10.36 -55.31
CA VAL A 15 41.18 -11.08 -54.13
C VAL A 15 42.65 -10.73 -53.96
N LEU A 16 42.93 -9.80 -53.04
CA LEU A 16 44.28 -9.23 -52.84
C LEU A 16 45.25 -10.24 -52.22
N ASP A 17 44.77 -11.12 -51.34
CA ASP A 17 45.60 -12.12 -50.68
C ASP A 17 44.92 -13.50 -50.66
N ARG A 18 45.73 -14.57 -50.77
CA ARG A 18 45.33 -15.96 -50.53
C ARG A 18 46.20 -16.56 -49.44
N TYR A 19 45.57 -17.00 -48.36
CA TYR A 19 46.28 -17.58 -47.22
C TYR A 19 46.03 -19.09 -47.17
N LEU A 20 47.10 -19.87 -47.03
CA LEU A 20 47.03 -21.27 -46.67
C LEU A 20 47.23 -21.37 -45.15
N ILE A 21 46.18 -21.74 -44.42
CA ILE A 21 46.28 -22.07 -43.01
C ILE A 21 46.32 -23.59 -42.90
N GLN A 22 47.36 -24.09 -42.27
CA GLN A 22 47.54 -25.49 -41.98
C GLN A 22 47.78 -25.61 -40.48
N LEU A 23 47.20 -26.63 -39.86
CA LEU A 23 47.28 -26.86 -38.42
C LEU A 23 47.94 -28.22 -38.21
N TRP A 24 48.96 -28.25 -37.36
CA TRP A 24 49.68 -29.47 -37.01
C TRP A 24 49.57 -29.71 -35.51
N PRO A 25 49.42 -30.98 -35.08
CA PRO A 25 49.35 -31.31 -33.67
C PRO A 25 50.69 -31.02 -32.98
N ALA A 26 50.62 -30.35 -31.83
CA ALA A 26 51.75 -30.07 -30.97
C ALA A 26 51.32 -30.15 -29.49
N PRO A 27 52.24 -30.46 -28.54
CA PRO A 27 51.96 -30.34 -27.12
C PRO A 27 51.54 -28.91 -26.76
N PRO A 28 50.67 -28.71 -25.75
CA PRO A 28 50.27 -27.38 -25.31
C PRO A 28 51.49 -26.59 -24.79
N ALA A 29 51.71 -25.42 -25.39
CA ALA A 29 52.77 -24.47 -25.01
C ALA A 29 52.24 -23.03 -25.15
N PRO A 30 52.86 -22.04 -24.46
CA PRO A 30 52.53 -20.63 -24.66
C PRO A 30 52.72 -20.20 -26.11
N ASP A 31 51.96 -19.18 -26.53
CA ASP A 31 52.06 -18.62 -27.87
C ASP A 31 53.43 -17.96 -28.10
N ALA A 32 53.98 -18.11 -29.31
CA ALA A 32 55.27 -17.57 -29.69
C ALA A 32 55.25 -16.98 -31.10
N VAL A 33 55.83 -15.78 -31.27
CA VAL A 33 56.00 -15.15 -32.58
C VAL A 33 57.23 -15.75 -33.25
N LEU A 34 57.03 -16.57 -34.29
CA LEU A 34 58.12 -17.26 -34.99
C LEU A 34 58.82 -16.38 -36.04
N ARG A 35 58.10 -15.42 -36.65
CA ARG A 35 58.64 -14.54 -37.69
C ARG A 35 57.89 -13.21 -37.74
N ARG A 36 58.63 -12.10 -37.76
CA ARG A 36 58.10 -10.74 -37.88
C ARG A 36 58.62 -10.11 -39.17
N THR A 37 57.72 -9.77 -40.10
CA THR A 37 58.09 -9.35 -41.47
C THR A 37 57.81 -7.88 -41.79
N SER A 38 57.05 -7.16 -40.96
CA SER A 38 56.73 -5.75 -41.18
C SER A 38 56.63 -4.93 -39.89
N ARG A 39 56.73 -3.60 -40.02
CA ARG A 39 56.53 -2.65 -38.91
C ARG A 39 55.08 -2.67 -38.40
N THR A 40 54.11 -2.82 -39.29
CA THR A 40 52.70 -2.96 -38.92
C THR A 40 52.46 -4.23 -38.10
N ALA A 41 53.08 -5.35 -38.48
CA ALA A 41 53.03 -6.57 -37.68
C ALA A 41 53.70 -6.38 -36.30
N ALA A 42 54.83 -5.67 -36.23
CA ALA A 42 55.47 -5.32 -34.97
C ALA A 42 54.53 -4.51 -34.06
N TYR A 43 53.90 -3.46 -34.59
CA TYR A 43 52.96 -2.61 -33.87
C TYR A 43 51.79 -3.42 -33.29
N TRP A 44 51.13 -4.27 -34.09
CA TRP A 44 49.99 -5.05 -33.62
C TRP A 44 50.38 -6.12 -32.58
N HIS A 45 51.54 -6.76 -32.72
CA HIS A 45 52.03 -7.70 -31.70
C HIS A 45 52.32 -7.02 -30.37
N ASP A 46 52.90 -5.82 -30.40
CA ASP A 46 53.20 -5.06 -29.18
C ASP A 46 51.92 -4.51 -28.55
N HIS A 47 50.96 -4.06 -29.37
CA HIS A 47 49.63 -3.68 -28.92
C HIS A 47 48.90 -4.85 -28.23
N ALA A 48 48.88 -6.03 -28.84
CA ALA A 48 48.22 -7.21 -28.27
C ALA A 48 48.84 -7.65 -26.94
N ARG A 49 50.17 -7.54 -26.78
CA ARG A 49 50.87 -7.79 -25.51
C ARG A 49 50.55 -6.77 -24.41
N ALA A 50 50.19 -5.54 -24.80
CA ALA A 50 49.79 -4.50 -23.86
C ALA A 50 48.30 -4.59 -23.47
N LEU A 51 47.51 -5.43 -24.14
CA LEU A 51 46.11 -5.65 -23.76
C LEU A 51 46.03 -6.44 -22.45
N PRO A 52 45.01 -6.19 -21.62
CA PRO A 52 44.78 -6.99 -20.43
C PRO A 52 44.57 -8.45 -20.81
N THR A 53 45.14 -9.35 -20.01
CA THR A 53 44.93 -10.78 -20.12
C THR A 53 43.45 -11.12 -19.92
N GLN A 54 43.04 -12.29 -20.41
CA GLN A 54 41.66 -12.76 -20.22
C GLN A 54 41.29 -12.88 -18.73
N ALA A 55 42.24 -13.24 -17.86
CA ALA A 55 42.04 -13.29 -16.41
C ALA A 55 41.76 -11.89 -15.84
N GLU A 56 42.52 -10.87 -16.22
CA GLU A 56 42.30 -9.49 -15.79
C GLU A 56 40.96 -8.94 -16.30
N LEU A 57 40.58 -9.27 -17.54
CA LEU A 57 39.26 -8.90 -18.08
C LEU A 57 38.12 -9.60 -17.33
N ALA A 58 38.30 -10.86 -16.93
CA ALA A 58 37.32 -11.59 -16.14
C ALA A 58 37.16 -10.97 -14.75
N THR A 59 38.26 -10.61 -14.08
CA THR A 59 38.25 -9.89 -12.81
C THR A 59 37.53 -8.55 -12.94
N ARG A 60 37.89 -7.71 -13.92
CA ARG A 60 37.20 -6.42 -14.15
C ARG A 60 35.70 -6.59 -14.42
N LYS A 61 35.31 -7.60 -15.19
CA LYS A 61 33.89 -7.90 -15.43
C LYS A 61 33.18 -8.36 -14.16
N ALA A 62 33.84 -9.15 -13.32
CA ALA A 62 33.29 -9.58 -12.04
C ALA A 62 33.12 -8.40 -11.07
N GLU A 63 34.12 -7.52 -10.98
CA GLU A 63 34.06 -6.28 -10.19
C GLU A 63 32.94 -5.35 -10.68
N GLN A 64 32.83 -5.15 -11.99
CA GLN A 64 31.76 -4.34 -12.58
C GLN A 64 30.38 -4.91 -12.27
N ARG A 65 30.21 -6.24 -12.36
CA ARG A 65 28.96 -6.92 -12.00
C ARG A 65 28.66 -6.75 -10.52
N ALA A 66 29.63 -6.98 -9.65
CA ALA A 66 29.46 -6.81 -8.21
C ALA A 66 29.06 -5.36 -7.84
N HIS A 67 29.64 -4.37 -8.51
CA HIS A 67 29.28 -2.96 -8.31
C HIS A 67 27.84 -2.67 -8.77
N VAL A 68 27.44 -3.16 -9.95
CA VAL A 68 26.08 -3.01 -10.47
C VAL A 68 25.06 -3.72 -9.57
N ASP A 69 25.38 -4.93 -9.11
CA ASP A 69 24.51 -5.71 -8.21
C ASP A 69 24.36 -5.00 -6.85
N ALA A 70 25.45 -4.46 -6.30
CA ALA A 70 25.42 -3.69 -5.06
C ALA A 70 24.59 -2.40 -5.20
N GLN A 71 24.72 -1.70 -6.33
CA GLN A 71 23.90 -0.52 -6.64
C GLN A 71 22.41 -0.88 -6.75
N ALA A 72 22.09 -1.97 -7.45
CA ALA A 72 20.71 -2.44 -7.59
C ALA A 72 20.10 -2.84 -6.23
N GLN A 73 20.88 -3.52 -5.37
CA GLN A 73 20.44 -3.86 -4.00
C GLN A 73 20.21 -2.61 -3.16
N ALA A 74 21.10 -1.61 -3.24
CA ALA A 74 20.95 -0.35 -2.53
C ALA A 74 19.69 0.42 -2.99
N GLU A 75 19.42 0.45 -4.30
CA GLU A 75 18.24 1.07 -4.87
C GLU A 75 16.94 0.37 -4.42
N LEU A 76 16.93 -0.96 -4.40
CA LEU A 76 15.79 -1.74 -3.89
C LEU A 76 15.54 -1.46 -2.40
N ALA A 77 16.60 -1.43 -1.59
CA ALA A 77 16.51 -1.11 -0.16
C ALA A 77 16.04 0.34 0.09
N GLU A 78 16.45 1.28 -0.75
CA GLU A 78 15.95 2.66 -0.69
C GLU A 78 14.46 2.75 -1.05
N ARG A 79 14.03 2.09 -2.13
CA ARG A 79 12.61 2.02 -2.50
C ARG A 79 11.75 1.39 -1.41
N GLU A 80 12.24 0.35 -0.76
CA GLU A 80 11.54 -0.26 0.37
C GLU A 80 11.44 0.69 1.56
N ARG A 81 12.51 1.39 1.90
CA ARG A 81 12.50 2.43 2.96
C ARG A 81 11.51 3.55 2.63
N GLN A 82 11.51 4.04 1.40
CA GLN A 82 10.57 5.07 0.94
C GLN A 82 9.11 4.57 1.05
N ARG A 83 8.83 3.35 0.57
CA ARG A 83 7.50 2.73 0.69
C ARG A 83 7.04 2.62 2.15
N LEU A 84 7.92 2.17 3.05
CA LEU A 84 7.60 2.07 4.48
C LEU A 84 7.41 3.45 5.12
N ALA A 85 8.20 4.45 4.72
CA ALA A 85 8.05 5.82 5.19
C ALA A 85 6.71 6.42 4.74
N GLU A 86 6.34 6.26 3.47
CA GLU A 86 5.04 6.67 2.93
C GLU A 86 3.87 5.99 3.65
N GLN A 87 3.96 4.68 3.88
CA GLN A 87 2.96 3.94 4.65
C GLN A 87 2.88 4.47 6.09
N ASN A 88 4.01 4.67 6.77
CA ASN A 88 4.02 5.23 8.12
C ASN A 88 3.36 6.61 8.17
N LEU A 89 3.64 7.48 7.20
CA LEU A 89 3.01 8.81 7.11
C LEU A 89 1.49 8.70 6.95
N ARG A 90 1.00 7.78 6.10
CA ARG A 90 -0.45 7.56 5.92
C ARG A 90 -1.17 7.13 7.20
N TRP A 91 -0.47 6.48 8.12
CA TRP A 91 -1.00 6.01 9.40
C TRP A 91 -0.76 6.97 10.58
N GLY A 92 -0.22 8.17 10.33
CA GLY A 92 0.11 9.13 11.40
C GLY A 92 1.39 8.79 12.17
N GLY A 93 2.34 8.12 11.52
CA GLY A 93 3.71 7.89 12.02
C GLY A 93 4.05 6.45 12.40
N ARG A 94 3.07 5.55 12.51
CA ARG A 94 3.30 4.13 12.86
C ARG A 94 2.25 3.22 12.23
N ILE A 95 2.67 2.21 11.48
CA ILE A 95 1.76 1.18 10.96
C ILE A 95 1.21 0.33 12.13
N PRO A 96 -0.13 0.16 12.27
CA PRO A 96 -0.73 -0.72 13.27
C PRO A 96 -0.42 -2.21 13.07
N ALA A 97 -0.75 -3.03 14.08
CA ALA A 97 -0.67 -4.48 13.98
C ALA A 97 -1.64 -5.05 12.92
N ARG A 98 -1.35 -6.27 12.45
CA ARG A 98 -2.10 -6.92 11.35
C ARG A 98 -3.61 -6.97 11.57
N GLU A 99 -4.06 -7.28 12.78
CA GLU A 99 -5.48 -7.36 13.14
C GLU A 99 -6.22 -6.04 12.86
N VAL A 100 -5.57 -4.90 13.13
CA VAL A 100 -6.13 -3.57 12.87
C VAL A 100 -6.13 -3.27 11.37
N LEU A 101 -5.11 -3.70 10.64
CA LEU A 101 -5.02 -3.52 9.17
C LEU A 101 -6.12 -4.28 8.41
N GLU A 102 -6.68 -5.35 8.98
CA GLU A 102 -7.77 -6.14 8.41
C GLU A 102 -9.16 -5.49 8.63
N ILE A 103 -9.22 -4.37 9.35
CA ILE A 103 -10.42 -3.56 9.53
C ILE A 103 -10.34 -2.39 8.55
N ALA A 104 -11.26 -2.33 7.58
CA ALA A 104 -11.20 -1.37 6.47
C ALA A 104 -11.21 0.10 6.96
N GLU A 105 -11.95 0.36 8.03
CA GLU A 105 -12.19 1.67 8.61
C GLU A 105 -11.02 2.18 9.47
N SER A 106 -10.06 1.32 9.82
CA SER A 106 -8.95 1.67 10.71
C SER A 106 -8.08 2.80 10.16
N LEU A 107 -7.81 2.80 8.85
CA LEU A 107 -7.04 3.89 8.21
C LEU A 107 -7.80 5.22 8.32
N GLN A 108 -9.11 5.21 8.08
CA GLN A 108 -9.95 6.40 8.16
C GLN A 108 -10.02 6.94 9.60
N LEU A 109 -10.17 6.05 10.59
CA LEU A 109 -10.11 6.45 12.00
C LEU A 109 -8.74 7.05 12.34
N SER A 110 -7.64 6.49 11.84
CA SER A 110 -6.30 7.04 12.07
C SER A 110 -6.12 8.46 11.49
N GLN A 111 -6.79 8.76 10.38
CA GLN A 111 -6.76 10.07 9.73
C GLN A 111 -7.63 11.08 10.48
N TYR A 112 -8.73 10.64 11.09
CA TYR A 112 -9.55 11.49 11.94
C TYR A 112 -8.87 11.77 13.28
N ASP A 113 -8.35 10.72 13.89
CA ASP A 113 -7.81 10.74 15.23
C ASP A 113 -6.95 9.51 15.52
N ARG A 114 -5.64 9.66 15.31
CA ARG A 114 -4.68 8.60 15.58
C ARG A 114 -4.65 8.17 17.06
N ALA A 115 -4.74 9.13 17.98
CA ALA A 115 -4.66 8.84 19.41
C ALA A 115 -5.87 8.03 19.89
N LEU A 116 -7.05 8.29 19.32
CA LEU A 116 -8.25 7.51 19.59
C LEU A 116 -8.14 6.09 19.04
N LEU A 117 -7.61 5.90 17.82
CA LEU A 117 -7.36 4.54 17.30
C LEU A 117 -6.46 3.75 18.25
N ASP A 118 -5.32 4.34 18.67
CA ASP A 118 -4.39 3.69 19.59
C ASP A 118 -5.06 3.38 20.95
N ALA A 119 -5.93 4.28 21.45
CA ALA A 119 -6.69 4.05 22.68
C ALA A 119 -7.70 2.90 22.56
N VAL A 120 -8.41 2.79 21.42
CA VAL A 120 -9.35 1.67 21.16
C VAL A 120 -8.62 0.34 21.07
N VAL A 121 -7.44 0.31 20.43
CA VAL A 121 -6.60 -0.89 20.32
C VAL A 121 -6.06 -1.32 21.68
N ALA A 122 -5.70 -0.36 22.54
CA ALA A 122 -5.24 -0.64 23.90
C ALA A 122 -6.38 -1.03 24.87
N ALA A 123 -7.62 -0.72 24.52
CA ALA A 123 -8.78 -0.97 25.36
C ALA A 123 -9.21 -2.45 25.33
N GLY A 124 -9.80 -2.92 26.44
CA GLY A 124 -10.37 -4.26 26.51
C GLY A 124 -11.69 -4.39 25.73
N PRO A 125 -12.15 -5.62 25.44
CA PRO A 125 -13.40 -5.88 24.74
C PRO A 125 -14.62 -5.14 25.31
N GLN A 126 -14.71 -5.00 26.63
CA GLN A 126 -15.82 -4.32 27.29
C GLN A 126 -15.83 -2.81 26.98
N GLN A 127 -14.67 -2.15 27.03
CA GLN A 127 -14.53 -0.73 26.69
C GLN A 127 -14.78 -0.49 25.19
N GLN A 128 -14.31 -1.40 24.33
CA GLN A 128 -14.57 -1.37 22.89
C GLN A 128 -16.09 -1.44 22.59
N ARG A 129 -16.82 -2.34 23.27
CA ARG A 129 -18.29 -2.40 23.18
C ARG A 129 -18.97 -1.14 23.72
N ALA A 130 -18.48 -0.62 24.85
CA ALA A 130 -19.03 0.60 25.44
C ALA A 130 -18.89 1.80 24.52
N VAL A 131 -17.72 1.98 23.87
CA VAL A 131 -17.50 3.09 22.94
C VAL A 131 -18.32 2.93 21.66
N ALA A 132 -18.49 1.71 21.15
CA ALA A 132 -19.36 1.44 20.00
C ALA A 132 -20.82 1.83 20.31
N ARG A 133 -21.37 1.37 21.44
CA ARG A 133 -22.73 1.73 21.88
C ARG A 133 -22.91 3.23 22.07
N PHE A 134 -21.92 3.87 22.70
CA PHE A 134 -21.92 5.32 22.86
C PHE A 134 -21.97 6.04 21.50
N ALA A 135 -21.11 5.65 20.57
CA ALA A 135 -20.99 6.29 19.27
C ALA A 135 -22.28 6.18 18.44
N VAL A 136 -22.94 5.01 18.43
CA VAL A 136 -24.26 4.85 17.77
C VAL A 136 -25.30 5.76 18.41
N ARG A 137 -25.44 5.71 19.74
CA ARG A 137 -26.46 6.50 20.44
C ARG A 137 -26.26 7.99 20.21
N GLN A 138 -25.02 8.47 20.25
CA GLN A 138 -24.73 9.86 19.96
C GLN A 138 -25.07 10.22 18.51
N ALA A 139 -24.66 9.40 17.53
CA ALA A 139 -24.95 9.69 16.13
C ALA A 139 -26.45 9.65 15.83
N TYR A 140 -27.19 8.70 16.41
CA TYR A 140 -28.64 8.58 16.24
C TYR A 140 -29.38 9.76 16.89
N THR A 141 -28.88 10.25 18.01
CA THR A 141 -29.38 11.49 18.63
C THR A 141 -29.21 12.68 17.67
N GLU A 142 -28.02 12.86 17.11
CA GLU A 142 -27.74 13.96 16.17
C GLU A 142 -28.50 13.82 14.85
N ALA A 143 -28.76 12.60 14.39
CA ALA A 143 -29.53 12.32 13.18
C ALA A 143 -31.05 12.33 13.41
N GLY A 144 -31.51 12.55 14.65
CA GLY A 144 -32.93 12.53 15.01
C GLY A 144 -33.60 11.15 14.83
N LEU A 145 -32.83 10.08 14.93
CA LEU A 145 -33.28 8.69 14.79
C LEU A 145 -33.79 8.10 16.12
N ASN A 146 -33.50 8.74 17.27
CA ASN A 146 -34.04 8.30 18.56
C ASN A 146 -35.56 8.55 18.66
N GLY A 147 -36.26 7.69 19.40
CA GLY A 147 -37.71 7.81 19.59
C GLY A 147 -38.54 7.14 18.49
N ILE A 148 -37.88 6.60 17.46
CA ILE A 148 -38.51 5.79 16.43
C ILE A 148 -38.54 4.35 16.93
N SER A 149 -39.75 3.79 17.09
CA SER A 149 -39.96 2.52 17.82
C SER A 149 -39.07 1.34 17.38
N TRP A 150 -38.87 1.15 16.06
CA TRP A 150 -38.03 0.07 15.54
C TRP A 150 -36.53 0.33 15.73
N ILE A 151 -36.12 1.59 15.84
CA ILE A 151 -34.76 1.99 16.17
C ILE A 151 -34.50 1.80 17.66
N ASP A 152 -35.41 2.26 18.51
CA ASP A 152 -35.29 2.11 19.96
C ASP A 152 -35.22 0.62 20.35
N ALA A 153 -36.08 -0.22 19.76
CA ALA A 153 -36.02 -1.67 19.96
C ALA A 153 -34.67 -2.29 19.56
N ALA A 154 -34.03 -1.76 18.52
CA ALA A 154 -32.75 -2.26 18.05
C ALA A 154 -31.57 -1.74 18.91
N LEU A 155 -31.66 -0.52 19.44
CA LEU A 155 -30.73 0.00 20.45
C LEU A 155 -30.83 -0.79 21.76
N ASP A 156 -32.03 -1.16 22.17
CA ASP A 156 -32.25 -2.03 23.34
C ASP A 156 -31.67 -3.43 23.10
N ALA A 157 -31.84 -4.00 21.91
CA ALA A 157 -31.23 -5.28 21.55
C ALA A 157 -29.69 -5.22 21.62
N LEU A 158 -29.09 -4.12 21.15
CA LEU A 158 -27.65 -3.89 21.21
C LEU A 158 -27.13 -3.82 22.66
N ASP A 159 -27.89 -3.20 23.57
CA ASP A 159 -27.53 -3.10 24.99
C ASP A 159 -27.58 -4.47 25.70
N HIS A 160 -28.55 -5.31 25.35
CA HIS A 160 -28.72 -6.65 25.90
C HIS A 160 -27.90 -7.73 25.17
N ALA A 161 -27.13 -7.35 24.14
CA ALA A 161 -26.37 -8.27 23.30
C ALA A 161 -27.24 -9.37 22.66
N THR A 162 -28.47 -9.03 22.26
CA THR A 162 -29.37 -9.92 21.53
C THR A 162 -29.33 -9.62 20.03
N PRO A 163 -29.74 -10.57 19.16
CA PRO A 163 -29.86 -10.31 17.72
C PRO A 163 -30.73 -9.09 17.44
N LEU A 164 -30.36 -8.31 16.42
CA LEU A 164 -31.12 -7.13 16.04
C LEU A 164 -32.51 -7.55 15.52
N PRO A 165 -33.59 -6.87 15.94
CA PRO A 165 -34.93 -7.17 15.49
C PRO A 165 -35.17 -6.64 14.06
N ALA A 166 -36.28 -7.04 13.45
CA ALA A 166 -36.76 -6.40 12.24
C ALA A 166 -36.90 -4.88 12.44
N PRO A 167 -36.51 -4.05 11.45
CA PRO A 167 -36.13 -4.42 10.09
C PRO A 167 -34.62 -4.66 9.87
N PHE A 168 -33.81 -4.71 10.92
CA PHE A 168 -32.34 -4.85 10.80
C PHE A 168 -31.86 -6.27 10.48
N ASP A 169 -32.77 -7.25 10.49
CA ASP A 169 -32.52 -8.63 10.07
C ASP A 169 -32.44 -8.79 8.54
N ASP A 170 -32.96 -7.82 7.78
CA ASP A 170 -32.88 -7.76 6.32
C ASP A 170 -32.45 -6.35 5.85
N PRO A 171 -31.30 -6.21 5.16
CA PRO A 171 -30.86 -4.92 4.62
C PRO A 171 -31.89 -4.22 3.73
N ALA A 172 -32.68 -4.96 2.95
CA ALA A 172 -33.69 -4.36 2.07
C ALA A 172 -34.88 -3.80 2.88
N ALA A 173 -35.34 -4.54 3.90
CA ALA A 173 -36.35 -4.08 4.84
C ALA A 173 -35.88 -2.85 5.63
N MET A 174 -34.63 -2.84 6.09
CA MET A 174 -34.04 -1.72 6.82
C MET A 174 -34.09 -0.42 6.01
N TRP A 175 -33.63 -0.45 4.75
CA TRP A 175 -33.64 0.73 3.90
C TRP A 175 -35.05 1.16 3.49
N ARG A 176 -35.97 0.20 3.30
CA ARG A 176 -37.39 0.49 3.04
C ARG A 176 -38.03 1.21 4.24
N ALA A 177 -37.82 0.70 5.46
CA ALA A 177 -38.33 1.31 6.67
C ALA A 177 -37.81 2.74 6.84
N LEU A 178 -36.52 2.98 6.57
CA LEU A 178 -35.96 4.33 6.61
C LEU A 178 -36.61 5.28 5.59
N ALA A 179 -36.91 4.80 4.38
CA ALA A 179 -37.47 5.62 3.31
C ALA A 179 -38.97 5.91 3.47
N GLU A 180 -39.72 4.99 4.08
CA GLU A 180 -41.19 5.04 4.15
C GLU A 180 -41.73 5.57 5.48
N ASP A 181 -40.95 5.55 6.57
CA ASP A 181 -41.41 5.98 7.89
C ASP A 181 -41.48 7.52 7.99
N PRO A 182 -42.66 8.13 8.18
CA PRO A 182 -42.83 9.58 8.24
C PRO A 182 -42.21 10.23 9.48
N HIS A 183 -41.83 9.44 10.49
CA HIS A 183 -41.13 9.96 11.67
C HIS A 183 -39.63 10.12 11.46
N VAL A 184 -39.08 9.54 10.38
CA VAL A 184 -37.67 9.70 10.03
C VAL A 184 -37.45 11.13 9.50
N PRO A 185 -36.62 11.94 10.17
CA PRO A 185 -36.33 13.29 9.69
C PRO A 185 -35.55 13.24 8.38
N SER A 186 -35.73 14.26 7.55
CA SER A 186 -34.93 14.48 6.35
C SER A 186 -33.98 15.63 6.60
N THR A 187 -32.77 15.32 7.09
CA THR A 187 -31.70 16.31 7.27
C THR A 187 -30.53 16.00 6.35
N THR A 188 -29.89 17.07 5.87
CA THR A 188 -28.67 16.97 5.09
C THR A 188 -27.48 17.46 5.89
N ILE A 189 -26.36 16.77 5.71
CA ILE A 189 -25.06 17.16 6.25
C ILE A 189 -24.07 17.33 5.12
N ARG A 190 -23.06 18.17 5.36
CA ARG A 190 -21.94 18.28 4.44
C ARG A 190 -21.09 17.00 4.49
N SER A 191 -20.77 16.47 3.32
CA SER A 191 -19.92 15.29 3.14
C SER A 191 -18.55 15.49 3.83
N PRO A 192 -17.85 14.39 4.18
CA PRO A 192 -16.57 14.47 4.86
C PRO A 192 -15.48 15.28 4.14
N ASP A 193 -15.54 15.38 2.80
CA ASP A 193 -14.65 16.15 1.92
C ASP A 193 -15.16 17.59 1.65
N GLY A 194 -16.32 17.96 2.19
CA GLY A 194 -16.89 19.28 2.07
C GLY A 194 -17.60 19.57 0.75
N GLN A 195 -17.65 18.61 -0.17
CA GLN A 195 -18.01 18.85 -1.59
C GLN A 195 -19.48 18.63 -1.93
N ALA A 196 -20.24 17.89 -1.12
CA ALA A 196 -21.63 17.53 -1.40
C ALA A 196 -22.49 17.48 -0.14
N ASP A 197 -23.81 17.57 -0.32
CA ASP A 197 -24.78 17.35 0.75
C ASP A 197 -25.27 15.90 0.73
N TRP A 198 -25.22 15.22 1.87
CA TRP A 198 -25.64 13.83 2.04
C TRP A 198 -26.81 13.74 3.03
N SER A 199 -27.71 12.77 2.83
CA SER A 199 -28.75 12.47 3.84
C SER A 199 -28.09 11.94 5.12
N GLN A 200 -28.30 12.66 6.21
CA GLN A 200 -27.70 12.33 7.51
C GLN A 200 -28.14 10.94 7.99
N GLN A 201 -29.42 10.62 7.83
CA GLN A 201 -30.01 9.36 8.28
C GLN A 201 -29.45 8.17 7.52
N HIS A 202 -29.31 8.28 6.19
CA HIS A 202 -28.72 7.22 5.37
C HIS A 202 -27.26 6.96 5.73
N MET A 203 -26.52 8.02 6.06
CA MET A 203 -25.13 7.89 6.49
C MET A 203 -25.00 7.38 7.92
N THR A 204 -26.03 7.54 8.75
CA THR A 204 -25.93 7.19 10.17
C THR A 204 -26.45 5.78 10.45
N LEU A 205 -27.49 5.33 9.74
CA LEU A 205 -28.17 4.05 10.00
C LEU A 205 -27.23 2.81 10.03
N PRO A 206 -26.19 2.68 9.17
CA PRO A 206 -25.30 1.52 9.23
C PRO A 206 -24.47 1.43 10.52
N ALA A 207 -24.38 2.50 11.32
CA ALA A 207 -23.59 2.51 12.55
C ALA A 207 -24.05 1.46 13.56
N LEU A 208 -25.36 1.16 13.60
CA LEU A 208 -25.91 0.12 14.46
C LEU A 208 -25.46 -1.28 14.04
N LEU A 209 -25.43 -1.57 12.73
CA LEU A 209 -24.93 -2.84 12.21
C LEU A 209 -23.47 -3.05 12.58
N HIS A 210 -22.64 -2.02 12.42
CA HIS A 210 -21.25 -2.05 12.85
C HIS A 210 -21.13 -2.29 14.36
N ALA A 211 -21.98 -1.67 15.19
CA ALA A 211 -21.89 -1.84 16.63
C ALA A 211 -22.29 -3.25 17.10
N ALA A 212 -23.14 -3.92 16.33
CA ALA A 212 -23.57 -5.29 16.55
C ALA A 212 -22.55 -6.35 16.08
N GLU A 213 -21.46 -5.96 15.39
CA GLU A 213 -20.42 -6.88 14.91
C GLU A 213 -19.88 -7.79 16.03
N PRO A 214 -19.69 -9.10 15.84
CA PRO A 214 -19.24 -10.00 16.92
C PRO A 214 -17.83 -9.70 17.46
N ASP A 215 -16.96 -9.16 16.61
CA ASP A 215 -15.62 -8.70 17.03
C ASP A 215 -15.73 -7.30 17.67
N PRO A 216 -15.43 -7.15 18.98
CA PRO A 216 -15.54 -5.88 19.69
C PRO A 216 -14.61 -4.79 19.13
N LEU A 217 -13.42 -5.16 18.62
CA LEU A 217 -12.47 -4.20 18.06
C LEU A 217 -12.99 -3.65 16.73
N ARG A 218 -13.46 -4.54 15.84
CA ARG A 218 -14.13 -4.17 14.59
C ARG A 218 -15.36 -3.31 14.86
N ALA A 219 -16.19 -3.70 15.83
CA ALA A 219 -17.38 -2.94 16.21
C ALA A 219 -17.02 -1.52 16.63
N ALA A 220 -16.02 -1.35 17.52
CA ALA A 220 -15.60 -0.03 17.97
C ALA A 220 -15.08 0.85 16.81
N ILE A 221 -14.17 0.33 16.00
CA ILE A 221 -13.52 1.11 14.93
C ILE A 221 -14.54 1.48 13.84
N ALA A 222 -15.28 0.50 13.32
CA ALA A 222 -16.21 0.72 12.22
C ALA A 222 -17.38 1.64 12.64
N THR A 223 -17.93 1.45 13.84
CA THR A 223 -18.98 2.33 14.36
C THR A 223 -18.48 3.75 14.57
N LEU A 224 -17.27 3.95 15.12
CA LEU A 224 -16.73 5.30 15.32
C LEU A 224 -16.60 6.05 13.99
N VAL A 225 -16.11 5.38 12.95
CA VAL A 225 -15.98 5.97 11.60
C VAL A 225 -17.34 6.25 10.98
N GLN A 226 -18.29 5.32 11.09
CA GLN A 226 -19.63 5.52 10.56
C GLN A 226 -20.37 6.66 11.29
N ALA A 227 -20.31 6.69 12.62
CA ALA A 227 -20.87 7.75 13.45
C ALA A 227 -20.22 9.11 13.12
N ALA A 228 -18.89 9.17 13.03
CA ALA A 228 -18.14 10.37 12.64
C ALA A 228 -18.52 10.90 11.24
N THR A 229 -18.87 9.99 10.33
CA THR A 229 -19.34 10.34 8.99
C THR A 229 -20.79 10.85 9.04
N GLY A 230 -21.66 10.16 9.78
CA GLY A 230 -23.08 10.47 9.92
C GLY A 230 -23.41 11.75 10.69
N VAL A 231 -22.54 12.21 11.61
CA VAL A 231 -22.71 13.52 12.27
C VAL A 231 -22.18 14.70 11.44
N GLY A 232 -21.48 14.43 10.35
CA GLY A 232 -20.90 15.45 9.46
C GLY A 232 -19.60 16.08 9.97
N TYR A 233 -18.96 16.87 9.09
CA TYR A 233 -17.65 17.47 9.32
C TYR A 233 -17.57 18.30 10.61
N ASP A 234 -18.56 19.16 10.87
CA ASP A 234 -18.53 20.14 11.97
C ASP A 234 -18.64 19.50 13.36
N ARG A 235 -19.31 18.35 13.47
CA ARG A 235 -19.56 17.65 14.75
C ARG A 235 -18.62 16.49 15.00
N ARG A 236 -17.87 16.06 13.99
CA ARG A 236 -16.95 14.91 14.05
C ARG A 236 -16.00 14.98 15.23
N HIS A 237 -15.30 16.10 15.40
CA HIS A 237 -14.30 16.25 16.44
C HIS A 237 -14.91 16.11 17.84
N SER A 238 -16.06 16.73 18.09
CA SER A 238 -16.77 16.65 19.37
C SER A 238 -17.20 15.21 19.72
N LEU A 239 -17.66 14.44 18.72
CA LEU A 239 -18.04 13.03 18.91
C LEU A 239 -16.83 12.17 19.28
N LEU A 240 -15.69 12.34 18.58
CA LEU A 240 -14.47 11.57 18.85
C LEU A 240 -13.85 11.92 20.21
N GLU A 241 -13.87 13.19 20.61
CA GLU A 241 -13.43 13.61 21.96
C GLU A 241 -14.35 13.07 23.08
N ALA A 242 -15.66 12.95 22.82
CA ALA A 242 -16.57 12.32 23.75
C ALA A 242 -16.32 10.80 23.85
N ALA A 243 -16.03 10.14 22.73
CA ALA A 243 -15.67 8.72 22.69
C ALA A 243 -14.39 8.42 23.49
N ARG A 244 -13.36 9.27 23.38
CA ARG A 244 -12.14 9.14 24.21
C ARG A 244 -12.45 9.19 25.71
N ARG A 245 -13.38 10.06 26.13
CA ARG A 245 -13.80 10.15 27.54
C ARG A 245 -14.53 8.89 28.02
N VAL A 246 -15.19 8.15 27.13
CA VAL A 246 -15.81 6.86 27.46
C VAL A 246 -14.74 5.77 27.66
N LEU A 247 -13.69 5.76 26.84
CA LEU A 247 -12.58 4.80 26.98
C LEU A 247 -11.74 5.02 28.25
N ALA A 248 -11.73 6.24 28.78
CA ALA A 248 -10.99 6.58 30.00
C ALA A 248 -11.72 6.21 31.31
N ARG A 249 -12.93 5.65 31.23
CA ARG A 249 -13.73 5.22 32.38
C ARG A 249 -13.60 3.71 32.60
#